data_AF-A0A4R3S505-F1
#
_entry.id   AF-A0A4R3S505-F1
#
_cell.length_a   1.000
_cell.length_b   1.000
_cell.length_c   1.000
_cell.angle_alpha   90.00
_cell.angle_beta   90.00
_cell.angle_gamma   90.00
#
_symmetry.space_group_name_H-M   'P 1'
#
loop_
_entity.id
_entity.type
_entity.pdbx_description
1 polymer ?
#
loop_
_entity_poly.entity_id
_entity_poly.type
_entity_poly.pdbx_seq_one_letter_code
_entity_poly.pdbx_strand_id
1 'polypeptide(L)' 'MVLLRKHAEEMRDMYANEIAATVHGGATPSPLQVESWARYDVAARGGDPAAAFPSSGPTQN' A
#
# COMPACT_ATOMS: atom_id res chain seq x y z
N MET A 1 -3.89 0.62 17.46
CA MET A 1 -2.95 0.58 16.32
C MET A 1 -2.81 -0.80 15.64
N VAL A 2 -3.11 -1.93 16.30
CA VAL A 2 -3.02 -3.28 15.68
C VAL A 2 -3.95 -3.48 14.46
N LEU A 3 -5.16 -2.88 14.48
CA LEU A 3 -6.10 -2.96 13.35
C LEU A 3 -5.57 -2.30 12.07
N LEU A 4 -4.87 -1.17 12.18
CA LEU A 4 -4.31 -0.45 11.03
C LEU A 4 -3.17 -1.22 10.39
N ARG A 5 -2.30 -1.85 11.20
CA ARG A 5 -1.22 -2.70 10.69
C ARG A 5 -1.80 -3.91 9.95
N LYS A 6 -2.75 -4.63 10.58
CA LYS A 6 -3.38 -5.79 9.95
C LYS A 6 -4.06 -5.45 8.63
N HIS A 7 -4.77 -4.33 8.58
CA HIS A 7 -5.38 -3.86 7.35
C HIS A 7 -4.32 -3.50 6.28
N ALA A 8 -3.20 -2.89 6.67
CA ALA A 8 -2.11 -2.61 5.74
C ALA A 8 -1.45 -3.88 5.20
N GLU A 9 -1.30 -4.92 6.02
CA GLU A 9 -0.82 -6.23 5.59
C GLU A 9 -1.76 -6.85 4.55
N GLU A 10 -3.07 -6.86 4.82
CA GLU A 10 -4.08 -7.37 3.88
C GLU A 10 -4.06 -6.64 2.54
N MET A 11 -3.96 -5.31 2.55
CA MET A 11 -3.88 -4.51 1.33
C MET A 11 -2.55 -4.73 0.59
N ARG A 12 -1.42 -4.84 1.30
CA ARG A 12 -0.11 -5.17 0.71
C ARG A 12 -0.19 -6.50 -0.03
N ASP A 13 -0.75 -7.54 0.61
CA ASP A 13 -0.82 -8.88 0.03
C ASP A 13 -1.79 -8.91 -1.17
N MET A 14 -2.88 -8.14 -1.12
CA MET A 14 -3.78 -7.96 -2.26
C MET A 14 -3.04 -7.39 -3.48
N TYR A 15 -2.36 -6.25 -3.33
CA TYR A 15 -1.63 -5.64 -4.45
C TYR A 15 -0.47 -6.52 -4.94
N ALA A 16 0.22 -7.23 -4.05
CA ALA A 16 1.26 -8.18 -4.42
C ALA A 16 0.71 -9.29 -5.33
N ASN A 17 -0.47 -9.83 -5.01
CA ASN A 17 -1.14 -10.84 -5.82
C ASN A 17 -1.59 -10.31 -7.17
N GLU A 18 -2.14 -9.10 -7.23
CA GLU A 18 -2.54 -8.47 -8.50
C GLU A 18 -1.34 -8.19 -9.41
N ILE A 19 -0.24 -7.68 -8.84
CA ILE A 19 1.01 -7.45 -9.56
C ILE A 19 1.55 -8.77 -10.08
N ALA A 20 1.61 -9.82 -9.24
CA ALA A 20 2.08 -11.14 -9.63
C ALA A 20 1.22 -11.75 -10.76
N ALA A 21 -0.12 -11.66 -10.66
CA ALA A 21 -1.03 -12.12 -11.69
C ALA A 21 -0.80 -11.39 -13.02
N THR A 22 -0.59 -10.07 -12.98
CA THR A 22 -0.31 -9.25 -14.16
C THR A 22 0.99 -9.65 -14.84
N VAL A 23 2.07 -9.81 -14.05
CA VAL A 23 3.38 -10.25 -14.55
C VAL A 23 3.30 -11.67 -15.12
N HIS A 24 2.59 -12.58 -14.45
CA HIS A 24 2.39 -13.95 -14.93
C HIS A 24 1.58 -13.99 -16.24
N GLY A 25 0.66 -13.04 -16.43
CA GLY A 25 -0.07 -12.84 -17.68
C GLY A 25 0.76 -12.22 -18.81
N GLY A 26 2.05 -11.93 -18.58
CA GLY A 26 2.93 -11.30 -19.56
C GLY A 26 2.67 -9.79 -19.73
N ALA A 27 1.92 -9.17 -18.83
CA ALA A 27 1.63 -7.75 -18.84
C ALA A 27 2.49 -6.99 -17.81
N THR A 28 2.62 -5.67 -18.02
CA THR A 28 3.31 -4.80 -17.07
C THR A 28 2.30 -4.27 -16.03
N PRO A 29 2.56 -4.44 -14.72
CA PRO A 29 1.70 -3.89 -13.68
C PRO A 29 1.64 -2.36 -13.73
N SER A 30 0.49 -1.80 -13.33
CA SER A 30 0.31 -0.36 -13.35
C SER A 30 1.24 0.32 -12.33
N PRO A 31 1.85 1.48 -12.67
CA PRO A 31 2.65 2.26 -11.72
C PRO A 31 1.90 2.57 -10.41
N LEU A 32 0.59 2.79 -10.49
CA LEU A 32 -0.26 3.03 -9.31
C LEU A 32 -0.41 1.81 -8.42
N GLN A 33 -0.43 0.60 -8.97
CA GLN A 33 -0.48 -0.65 -8.19
C GLN A 33 0.83 -0.85 -7.43
N VAL A 34 1.96 -0.61 -8.10
CA VAL A 34 3.30 -0.72 -7.49
C VAL A 34 3.49 0.34 -6.40
N GLU A 35 3.07 1.58 -6.65
CA GLU A 35 3.10 2.65 -5.65
C GLU A 35 2.19 2.33 -4.44
N SER A 36 0.99 1.83 -4.69
CA SER A 36 0.05 1.46 -3.63
C SER A 36 0.61 0.32 -2.78
N TRP A 37 1.14 -0.73 -3.40
CA TRP A 37 1.84 -1.81 -2.71
C TRP A 37 2.95 -1.28 -1.80
N ALA A 38 3.80 -0.38 -2.32
CA ALA A 38 4.91 0.19 -1.56
C ALA A 38 4.43 0.98 -0.32
N ARG A 39 3.35 1.76 -0.45
CA ARG A 39 2.76 2.49 0.70
C ARG A 39 2.27 1.53 1.79
N TYR A 40 1.56 0.47 1.41
CA TYR A 40 1.07 -0.52 2.37
C TYR A 40 2.20 -1.38 2.96
N ASP A 41 3.27 -1.66 2.21
CA ASP A 41 4.48 -2.32 2.75
C ASP A 41 5.17 -1.46 3.82
N VAL A 42 5.31 -0.16 3.57
CA VAL A 42 5.83 0.80 4.58
C VAL A 42 4.91 0.85 5.80
N ALA A 43 3.59 0.90 5.62
CA ALA A 43 2.62 0.90 6.72
C ALA A 43 2.65 -0.39 7.56
N ALA A 44 2.85 -1.55 6.90
CA ALA A 44 2.92 -2.86 7.54
C ALA A 44 4.23 -3.04 8.33
N ARG A 45 5.36 -2.56 7.80
CA ARG A 45 6.70 -2.66 8.42
C ARG A 45 6.98 -1.56 9.43
N GLY A 46 6.34 -0.40 9.28
CA GLY A 46 6.54 0.79 10.10
C GLY A 46 6.02 0.65 11.53
N GLY A 47 6.62 1.41 12.44
CA GLY A 47 6.10 1.59 13.80
C GLY A 47 4.81 2.42 13.83
N ASP A 48 4.64 3.32 12.85
CA ASP A 48 3.46 4.18 12.70
C ASP A 48 2.83 4.00 11.31
N PRO A 49 1.69 3.30 11.20
CA PRO A 49 1.00 3.09 9.92
C PRO A 49 0.33 4.36 9.39
N ALA A 50 0.13 5.40 10.22
CA ALA A 50 -0.46 6.67 9.78
C ALA A 50 0.54 7.53 8.98
N ALA A 51 1.85 7.35 9.21
CA ALA A 51 2.90 8.02 8.44
C ALA A 51 2.90 7.64 6.94
N ALA A 52 2.39 6.45 6.60
CA ALA A 52 2.24 6.01 5.20
C ALA A 52 1.03 6.64 4.49
N PHE A 53 0.08 7.15 5.27
CA PHE A 53 -1.11 7.87 4.80
C PHE A 53 -1.12 9.25 5.46
N PRO A 54 -0.19 10.15 5.09
CA PRO A 54 -0.26 11.51 5.59
C PRO A 54 -1.64 12.03 5.20
N SER A 55 -2.48 12.25 6.20
CA SER A 55 -3.71 12.98 5.99
C SER A 55 -3.26 14.32 5.45
N SER A 56 -3.54 14.58 4.17
CA SER A 56 -3.53 15.93 3.63
C SER A 56 -4.54 16.70 4.47
N GLY A 57 -4.10 17.19 5.64
CA GLY A 57 -4.84 18.17 6.40
C GLY A 57 -5.13 19.30 5.43
N PRO A 58 -6.36 19.85 5.41
CA PRO A 58 -6.62 21.01 4.59
C PRO A 58 -5.56 22.04 4.96
N THR A 59 -4.75 22.45 3.98
CA THR A 59 -3.93 23.65 4.08
C THR A 59 -4.87 24.76 4.52
N GLN A 60 -4.88 25.08 5.82
CA GLN A 60 -5.57 26.27 6.32
C GLN A 60 -4.77 27.45 5.77
N ASN A 61 -5.41 28.15 4.84
CA ASN A 61 -5.00 29.45 4.34
C ASN A 61 -5.81 30.50 5.12
#